data_AF-A0A2W4R430-F1
#
_entry.id   AF-A0A2W4R430-F1
#
_cell.length_a   1.000
_cell.length_b   1.000
_cell.length_c   1.000
_cell.angle_alpha   90.00
_cell.angle_beta   90.00
_cell.angle_gamma   90.00
#
_symmetry.space_group_name_H-M   'P 1'
#
loop_
_entity.id
_entity.type
_entity.pdbx_description
1 polymer ?
#
loop_
_entity_poly.entity_id
_entity_poly.type
_entity_poly.pdbx_seq_one_letter_code
_entity_poly.pdbx_strand_id
1 'polypeptide(L)' 'MRITPLEIRQKTFEKHFRGYDRDEVDGFLMTLSQEWERLNDECKELRIKLEATEREVSKLREVEGVFYTTLT' A
#
# COMPACT_ATOMS: atom_id res chain seq x y z
N MET A 1 10.88 4.87 7.48
CA MET A 1 11.80 4.06 6.65
C MET A 1 10.95 3.39 5.58
N ARG A 2 11.13 3.67 4.29
CA ARG A 2 10.39 2.99 3.22
C ARG A 2 11.25 1.85 2.72
N ILE A 3 11.00 0.65 3.25
CA ILE A 3 11.61 -0.58 2.75
C ILE A 3 10.81 -1.03 1.53
N THR A 4 11.49 -1.28 0.42
CA THR A 4 10.92 -1.79 -0.82
C THR A 4 10.97 -3.32 -0.87
N PRO A 5 10.08 -3.99 -1.62
CA PRO A 5 10.17 -5.44 -1.85
C PRO A 5 11.55 -5.86 -2.37
N LEU A 6 12.16 -5.05 -3.23
CA LEU A 6 13.48 -5.29 -3.78
C LEU A 6 14.56 -5.27 -2.69
N GLU A 7 14.52 -4.29 -1.79
CA GLU A 7 15.44 -4.23 -0.65
C GLU A 7 15.27 -5.43 0.29
N ILE A 8 14.05 -5.95 0.47
CA ILE A 8 13.81 -7.19 1.23
C ILE A 8 14.48 -8.38 0.54
N ARG A 9 14.29 -8.54 -0.77
CA ARG A 9 14.89 -9.65 -1.56
C ARG A 9 16.41 -9.60 -1.61
N GLN A 10 16.99 -8.40 -1.61
CA GLN A 10 18.43 -8.19 -1.71
C GLN A 10 19.12 -8.08 -0.35
N LYS A 11 18.36 -8.17 0.76
CA LYS A 11 18.91 -8.01 2.09
C LYS A 11 19.85 -9.16 2.42
N THR A 12 21.11 -8.82 2.69
CA THR A 12 22.09 -9.75 3.25
C THR A 12 22.34 -9.44 4.72
N PHE A 13 22.66 -10.49 5.49
CA PHE A 13 22.98 -10.40 6.91
C PHE A 13 24.40 -10.89 7.16
N GLU A 14 25.05 -10.30 8.16
CA GLU A 14 26.34 -10.77 8.63
C GLU A 14 26.22 -12.16 9.28
N LYS A 15 27.25 -12.98 9.10
CA LYS A 15 27.30 -14.32 9.70
C LYS A 15 27.91 -14.23 11.09
N HIS A 16 27.23 -14.81 12.08
CA HIS A 16 27.73 -14.91 13.45
C HIS A 16 27.69 -16.37 13.93
N PHE A 17 28.53 -16.69 14.92
CA PHE A 17 28.57 -18.03 15.50
C PHE A 17 27.29 -18.29 16.30
N ARG A 18 26.47 -19.23 15.82
CA ARG A 18 25.06 -19.49 16.18
C ARG A 18 24.10 -18.40 15.66
N GLY A 19 23.15 -18.82 14.85
CA GLY A 19 22.13 -17.98 14.23
C GLY A 19 21.05 -18.86 13.57
N TYR A 20 20.06 -18.22 12.95
CA TYR A 20 19.04 -18.91 12.18
C TYR A 20 19.63 -19.60 10.94
N ASP A 21 18.93 -20.63 10.45
CA ASP A 21 19.25 -21.23 9.17
C ASP A 21 19.08 -20.17 8.06
N ARG A 22 20.11 -20.06 7.23
CA ARG A 22 20.14 -19.06 6.15
C ARG A 22 19.03 -19.31 5.14
N ASP A 23 18.81 -20.56 4.76
CA ASP A 23 17.87 -20.91 3.70
C ASP A 23 16.42 -20.70 4.19
N GLU A 24 16.17 -20.93 5.49
CA GLU A 24 14.87 -20.62 6.12
C GLU A 24 14.60 -19.11 6.15
N VAL A 25 15.61 -18.31 6.54
CA VAL A 25 15.50 -16.85 6.56
C VAL A 25 15.31 -16.29 5.14
N ASP A 26 16.09 -16.77 4.17
CA ASP A 26 15.99 -16.33 2.77
C ASP A 26 14.62 -16.70 2.18
N GLY A 27 14.10 -17.89 2.50
CA GLY A 27 12.75 -18.31 2.13
C GLY A 27 11.67 -17.41 2.73
N PHE A 28 11.77 -17.10 4.03
CA PHE A 28 10.86 -16.18 4.71
C PHE A 28 10.88 -14.79 4.08
N LEU A 29 12.06 -14.24 3.80
CA LEU A 29 12.21 -12.91 3.19
C LEU A 29 11.66 -12.85 1.76
N MET A 30 11.78 -13.95 1.00
CA MET A 30 11.15 -14.05 -0.31
C MET A 30 9.63 -13.93 -0.19
N THR A 31 8.98 -14.72 0.67
CA THR A 31 7.53 -14.64 0.90
C THR A 31 7.13 -13.27 1.43
N LEU A 32 7.88 -12.71 2.38
CA LEU A 32 7.62 -11.37 2.92
C LEU A 32 7.66 -10.30 1.82
N SER A 33 8.62 -10.38 0.91
CA SER A 33 8.74 -9.43 -0.20
C SER A 33 7.54 -9.49 -1.15
N GLN A 34 6.96 -10.67 -1.37
CA GLN A 34 5.80 -10.87 -2.23
C GLN A 34 4.53 -10.30 -1.58
N GLU A 35 4.31 -10.59 -0.30
CA GLU A 35 3.19 -10.01 0.45
C GLU A 35 3.31 -8.48 0.57
N TRP A 36 4.53 -7.95 0.72
CA TRP A 36 4.77 -6.52 0.74
C TRP A 36 4.42 -5.84 -0.58
N GLU A 37 4.77 -6.47 -1.70
CA GLU A 37 4.39 -6.01 -3.04
C GLU A 37 2.87 -6.01 -3.21
N ARG A 38 2.20 -7.09 -2.82
CA ARG A 38 0.74 -7.22 -2.85
C ARG A 38 0.05 -6.12 -2.04
N LEU A 39 0.51 -5.88 -0.80
CA LEU A 39 -0.05 -4.83 0.06
C LEU A 39 0.16 -3.43 -0.52
N ASN A 40 1.30 -3.18 -1.17
CA ASN A 40 1.58 -1.89 -1.77
C ASN A 40 0.67 -1.62 -2.99
N ASP A 41 0.42 -2.65 -3.80
CA ASP A 41 -0.53 -2.59 -4.92
C ASP A 41 -1.97 -2.39 -4.42
N GLU A 42 -2.37 -3.11 -3.37
CA GLU A 42 -3.68 -2.94 -2.73
C GLU A 42 -3.87 -1.52 -2.17
N CYS A 43 -2.84 -0.97 -1.48
CA CYS A 43 -2.84 0.41 -1.01
C CYS A 43 -2.98 1.41 -2.16
N LYS A 44 -2.31 1.17 -3.29
CA LYS A 44 -2.39 2.04 -4.47
C LYS A 44 -3.79 2.00 -5.08
N GLU A 45 -4.39 0.81 -5.20
CA GLU A 45 -5.75 0.64 -5.71
C GLU A 45 -6.78 1.34 -4.81
N LEU A 46 -6.67 1.14 -3.49
CA LEU A 46 -7.56 1.79 -2.51
C LEU A 46 -7.46 3.31 -2.57
N ARG A 47 -6.26 3.87 -2.75
CA ARG A 47 -6.07 5.32 -2.91
C ARG A 47 -6.74 5.86 -4.17
N ILE A 48 -6.66 5.14 -5.28
CA ILE A 48 -7.34 5.52 -6.53
C ILE A 48 -8.85 5.49 -6.34
N LYS A 49 -9.38 4.44 -5.70
CA LYS A 49 -10.82 4.32 -5.40
C LYS A 49 -11.28 5.45 -4.49
N LEU A 50 -10.53 5.75 -3.43
CA LEU A 50 -10.83 6.84 -2.51
C LEU A 50 -10.93 8.17 -3.25
N GLU A 51 -9.93 8.51 -4.05
CA GLU A 51 -9.92 9.76 -4.82
C GLU A 51 -11.10 9.84 -5.81
N ALA A 52 -11.46 8.73 -6.45
CA ALA A 52 -12.62 8.68 -7.33
C ALA A 52 -13.93 8.92 -6.57
N THR A 53 -14.11 8.27 -5.41
CA THR A 53 -15.29 8.44 -4.56
C THR A 53 -15.38 9.85 -3.99
N GLU A 54 -14.27 10.43 -3.53
CA GLU A 54 -14.23 11.81 -3.01
C GLU A 54 -14.64 12.83 -4.09
N ARG A 55 -14.18 12.65 -5.33
CA ARG A 55 -14.61 13.50 -6.46
C ARG A 55 -16.11 13.38 -6.72
N GLU A 56 -16.66 12.18 -6.67
CA GLU A 56 -18.10 11.97 -6.90
C GLU A 56 -18.94 12.60 -5.78
N VAL A 57 -18.53 12.43 -4.52
CA VAL A 57 -19.17 13.09 -3.38
C VAL A 57 -19.10 14.61 -3.51
N SER A 58 -17.98 15.17 -3.96
CA SER A 58 -17.85 16.62 -4.18
C SER A 58 -18.84 17.13 -5.21
N LYS A 59 -18.98 16.44 -6.36
CA LYS A 59 -19.94 16.83 -7.40
C LYS A 59 -21.38 16.78 -6.91
N LEU A 60 -21.75 15.74 -6.17
CA LEU A 60 -23.10 15.63 -5.61
C LEU A 60 -23.39 16.77 -4.62
N ARG A 61 -22.43 17.13 -3.76
CA ARG A 61 -22.56 18.28 -2.84
C ARG A 61 -22.70 19.61 -3.56
N GLU A 62 -21.97 19.81 -4.66
CA GLU A 62 -22.11 21.02 -5.50
C GLU A 62 -23.51 21.11 -6.11
N VAL A 63 -24.01 19.99 -6.66
CA VAL A 63 -25.37 19.90 -7.20
C VAL A 63 -26.41 20.20 -6.13
N GLU A 64 -26.32 19.57 -4.95
CA GLU A 64 -27.20 19.86 -3.81
C GLU A 64 -27.18 21.35 -3.44
N GLY A 65 -26.00 21.97 -3.36
CA GLY A 65 -25.85 23.40 -3.05
C GLY A 65 -26.54 24.32 -4.07
N VAL A 66 -26.47 23.99 -5.36
CA VAL A 66 -27.19 24.73 -6.42
C VAL A 66 -28.70 24.60 -6.24
N PHE A 67 -29.21 23.41 -5.91
CA PHE A 67 -30.63 23.21 -5.64
C PHE A 67 -31.12 24.06 -4.47
N TYR A 68 -30.39 24.11 -3.36
CA TYR A 68 -30.77 24.93 -2.20
C TYR A 68 -30.75 26.44 -2.52
N THR A 69 -29.78 26.91 -3.30
CA THR A 69 -29.65 28.33 -3.67
C THR A 69 -30.75 28.78 -4.63
N THR A 70 -31.28 27.88 -5.46
CA THR A 70 -32.31 28.22 -6.47
C THR A 70 -33.73 28.21 -5.89
N LEU A 71 -33.94 27.53 -4.76
CA LEU A 71 -35.24 27.39 -4.09
C LEU A 71 -35.44 28.35 -2.90
N THR A 72 -34.43 29.17 -2.57
CA THR A 72 -34.46 30.19 -1.52
C THR A 72 -34.38 31.57 -2.14
#